data_AF-A0A435H1M7-F1
#
_entry.id   AF-A0A435H1M7-F1
#
_cell.length_a   1.000
_cell.length_b   1.000
_cell.length_c   1.000
_cell.angle_alpha   90.00
_cell.angle_beta   90.00
_cell.angle_gamma   90.00
#
_symmetry.space_group_name_H-M   'P 1'
#
loop_
_entity.id
_entity.type
_entity.pdbx_description
1 polymer ?
#
loop_
_entity_poly.entity_id
_entity_poly.type
_entity_poly.pdbx_seq_one_letter_code
_entity_poly.pdbx_strand_id
1 'polypeptide(L)' 'MKTTIHKLDDGSDALILPREMLDSLNLQSGDQLQIIETDHGIILRPVADRFERQMKAAREVMD' A
#
# COMPACT_ATOMS: atom_id res chain seq x y z
N MET A 1 14.08 12.27 -6.75
CA MET A 1 14.21 10.80 -6.79
C MET A 1 13.47 10.30 -8.01
N LYS A 2 14.02 9.33 -8.77
CA LYS A 2 13.36 8.74 -9.94
C LYS A 2 13.18 7.25 -9.67
N THR A 3 12.02 6.72 -9.98
CA THR A 3 11.74 5.28 -9.97
C THR A 3 11.44 4.83 -11.40
N THR A 4 11.62 3.54 -11.66
CA THR A 4 11.35 2.92 -12.95
C THR A 4 10.26 1.87 -12.74
N ILE A 5 9.38 1.76 -13.73
CA ILE A 5 8.40 0.67 -13.80
C ILE A 5 9.08 -0.51 -14.49
N HIS A 6 9.05 -1.67 -13.84
CA HIS A 6 9.62 -2.91 -14.34
C HIS A 6 8.52 -3.88 -14.74
N LYS A 7 8.65 -4.48 -15.92
CA LYS A 7 7.76 -5.53 -16.38
C LYS A 7 8.10 -6.85 -15.68
N LEU A 8 7.08 -7.53 -15.17
CA LEU A 8 7.14 -8.85 -14.56
C LEU A 8 6.83 -9.93 -15.60
N ASP A 9 7.27 -11.16 -15.31
CA ASP A 9 7.14 -12.31 -16.22
C ASP A 9 5.69 -12.78 -16.41
N ASP A 10 4.79 -12.43 -15.48
CA ASP A 10 3.35 -12.69 -15.56
C ASP A 10 2.59 -11.68 -16.45
N GLY A 11 3.31 -10.72 -17.04
CA GLY A 11 2.74 -9.67 -17.88
C GLY A 11 2.27 -8.43 -17.12
N SER A 12 2.42 -8.39 -15.80
CA SER A 12 2.15 -7.20 -14.99
C SER A 12 3.37 -6.26 -14.90
N ASP A 13 3.13 -5.04 -14.44
CA ASP A 13 4.16 -4.01 -14.25
C ASP A 13 4.26 -3.65 -12.76
N ALA A 14 5.48 -3.53 -12.24
CA ALA A 14 5.77 -3.22 -10.86
C ALA A 14 6.60 -1.94 -10.72
N LEU A 15 6.23 -1.10 -9.74
CA LEU A 15 6.98 0.12 -9.40
C LEU A 15 7.93 -0.18 -8.23
N ILE A 16 9.23 0.06 -8.42
CA ILE A 16 10.24 -0.20 -7.39
C ILE A 16 10.46 1.04 -6.53
N LEU A 17 10.11 0.96 -5.25
CA LEU A 17 10.34 2.02 -4.29
C LEU A 17 11.73 1.88 -3.65
N PRO A 18 12.55 2.95 -3.62
CA PRO A 18 13.82 2.96 -2.89
C PRO A 18 13.63 2.68 -1.40
N ARG A 19 14.53 1.89 -0.80
CA ARG A 19 14.44 1.50 0.62
C ARG A 19 14.39 2.72 1.56
N GLU A 20 15.19 3.75 1.28
CA GLU A 20 15.19 5.02 2.03
C GLU A 20 13.82 5.71 2.09
N MET A 21 12.99 5.54 1.05
CA MET A 21 11.62 6.07 1.01
C MET A 21 10.69 5.26 1.90
N LEU A 22 10.84 3.93 1.86
CA LEU A 22 10.08 3.03 2.72
C LEU A 22 10.39 3.31 4.19
N ASP A 23 11.67 3.45 4.54
CA ASP A 23 12.12 3.75 5.89
C ASP A 23 11.56 5.10 6.38
N SER A 24 11.56 6.13 5.53
CA SER A 24 11.02 7.45 5.88
C SER A 24 9.50 7.45 6.10
N LEU A 25 8.79 6.54 5.42
CA LEU A 25 7.34 6.39 5.52
C LEU A 25 6.92 5.31 6.52
N ASN A 26 7.88 4.68 7.21
CA ASN A 26 7.68 3.50 8.07
C ASN A 26 6.91 2.39 7.35
N LEU A 27 7.23 2.15 6.08
CA LEU A 27 6.62 1.11 5.25
C LEU A 27 7.54 -0.11 5.13
N GLN A 28 6.93 -1.29 5.00
CA GLN A 28 7.60 -2.57 4.89
C GLN A 28 7.05 -3.39 3.73
N SER A 29 7.83 -4.36 3.25
CA SER A 29 7.35 -5.32 2.26
C SER A 29 6.14 -6.08 2.80
N GLY A 30 5.01 -6.01 2.09
CA GLY A 30 3.74 -6.59 2.51
C GLY A 30 2.71 -5.56 2.98
N ASP A 31 3.12 -4.31 3.21
CA ASP A 31 2.18 -3.23 3.50
C ASP A 31 1.34 -2.89 2.27
N GLN A 32 0.06 -2.56 2.52
CA GLN A 32 -0.87 -2.16 1.48
C GLN A 32 -0.90 -0.65 1.35
N LEU A 33 -0.83 -0.18 0.11
CA LEU A 33 -0.95 1.23 -0.27
C LEU A 33 -2.21 1.40 -1.12
N GLN A 34 -3.00 2.42 -0.80
CA GLN A 34 -4.06 2.89 -1.67
C GLN A 34 -3.44 3.77 -2.76
N ILE A 35 -3.79 3.50 -4.01
CA ILE A 35 -3.45 4.34 -5.16
C ILE A 35 -4.63 5.28 -5.40
N ILE A 36 -4.35 6.58 -5.44
CA ILE A 36 -5.34 7.61 -5.74
C ILE A 36 -4.88 8.34 -7.00
N GLU A 37 -5.65 8.23 -8.08
CA GLU A 37 -5.43 9.00 -9.30
C GLU A 37 -5.89 10.45 -9.12
N THR A 38 -5.06 11.38 -9.59
CA THR A 38 -5.29 12.82 -9.54
C THR A 38 -4.94 13.43 -10.89
N ASP A 39 -5.37 14.67 -11.13
CA ASP A 39 -5.09 15.39 -12.39
C ASP A 39 -3.59 15.58 -12.68
N HIS A 40 -2.73 15.41 -11.67
CA HIS A 40 -1.29 15.61 -11.76
C HIS A 40 -0.48 14.30 -11.60
N GLY A 41 -1.14 13.15 -11.51
CA GLY A 41 -0.49 11.85 -11.35
C GLY A 41 -1.13 11.01 -10.24
N ILE A 42 -0.33 10.21 -9.56
CA ILE A 42 -0.81 9.27 -8.53
C ILE A 42 -0.30 9.65 -7.13
N ILE A 43 -1.16 9.48 -6.14
CA ILE A 43 -0.80 9.56 -4.72
C ILE A 43 -0.85 8.15 -4.15
N LEU A 44 0.24 7.74 -3.51
CA LEU A 44 0.31 6.49 -2.75
C LEU A 44 0.10 6.80 -1.27
N ARG A 45 -0.96 6.26 -0.69
CA ARG A 45 -1.30 6.46 0.73
C ARG A 45 -1.26 5.13 1.48
N PRO A 46 -0.55 5.01 2.61
CA PRO A 46 -0.60 3.81 3.44
C PRO A 46 -2.03 3.51 3.86
N VAL A 47 -2.48 2.28 3.64
CA VAL A 47 -3.74 1.80 4.19
C VAL A 47 -3.51 1.61 5.68
N ALA A 48 -3.78 2.65 6.46
CA ALA A 48 -3.79 2.54 7.91
C ALA A 48 -4.88 1.55 8.28
N ASP A 49 -4.47 0.37 8.73
CA ASP A 49 -5.27 -0.81 9.03
C ASP A 49 -6.14 -0.64 10.30
N ARG A 50 -6.77 0.53 10.45
CA ARG A 50 -7.55 0.93 11.64
C ARG A 50 -9.01 0.47 11.60
N PHE A 51 -9.53 0.02 10.46
CA PHE A 51 -10.99 -0.17 10.32
C PHE A 51 -11.47 -1.62 10.24
N GLU A 52 -10.70 -2.56 9.70
CA GLU A 52 -11.19 -3.94 9.56
C GLU A 52 -10.98 -4.81 10.81
N ARG A 53 -9.98 -4.49 11.66
CA ARG A 53 -9.75 -5.26 12.89
C ARG A 53 -10.74 -4.96 14.01
N GLN A 54 -11.42 -3.81 14.01
CA GLN A 54 -12.43 -3.51 15.03
C GLN A 54 -13.81 -4.09 14.72
N MET A 55 -14.17 -4.28 13.45
CA MET A 55 -15.45 -4.89 13.06
C MET A 55 -15.48 -6.42 13.23
N LYS A 56 -14.33 -7.08 13.36
CA LYS A 56 -14.27 -8.54 13.62
C LYS A 56 -14.42 -8.88 15.12
N ALA A 57 -14.04 -7.98 16.02
CA ALA A 57 -14.16 -8.19 17.48
C ALA A 57 -15.59 -7.98 18.02
N ALA A 58 -16.48 -7.36 17.25
CA ALA A 58 -17.86 -7.11 17.66
C ALA A 58 -18.83 -8.27 17.31
N ARG A 59 -18.37 -9.31 16.59
CA ARG A 59 -19.23 -10.38 16.08
C ARG A 59 -19.18 -11.70 16.86
N GLU A 60 -18.33 -11.78 17.89
CA GLU A 60 -18.22 -12.95 18.77
C GLU A 60 -18.93 -12.77 20.14
N VAL A 61 -19.66 -11.67 20.36
CA VAL A 61 -20.43 -11.43 21.61
C VAL A 61 -21.93 -11.72 21.44
N MET A 62 -22.32 -12.32 20.30
CA MET A 62 -23.67 -12.82 20.05
C MET A 62 -23.62 -14.30 19.65
N ASP A 63 -23.17 -15.14 20.57
CA ASP A 63 -23.81 -16.42 20.90
C ASP A 63 -23.41 -16.84 22.33
#